data_AF-A0A8T2NEX9-F1
#
_entry.id   AF-A0A8T2NEX9-F1
#
_cell.length_a   1.000
_cell.length_b   1.000
_cell.length_c   1.000
_cell.angle_alpha   90.00
_cell.angle_beta   90.00
_cell.angle_gamma   90.00
#
_symmetry.space_group_name_H-M   'P 1'
#
loop_
_entity.id
_entity.type
_entity.pdbx_description
1 polymer ?
#
loop_
_entity_poly.entity_id
_entity_poly.type
_entity_poly.pdbx_seq_one_letter_code
_entity_poly.pdbx_strand_id
1 'polypeptide(L)'
;MSGKKGHKGRGKQFSNPEEIDRQMRAEREKEANGGAEPENSSESEEESSDEEFDIVSAAVSCCASLPHPHTPPPNPKQQQKKKGVEGLIEIENPNRVSQKSKKVADLDVSAPKELSRREREEIEKQRAKERYMKLHLEGKTEQARADLARLAIIKKQREEAARKRDELRKAKEEEEAKSKR
;
A
#
# COMPACT_ATOMS: atom_id res chain seq x y z
N MET A 1 34.67 4.07 41.51
CA MET A 1 34.04 3.07 40.61
C MET A 1 32.74 3.67 40.07
N SER A 2 32.70 4.07 38.79
CA SER A 2 31.51 4.69 38.19
C SER A 2 30.56 3.64 37.62
N GLY A 3 29.43 3.40 38.30
CA GLY A 3 28.40 2.47 37.83
C GLY A 3 27.71 3.00 36.56
N LYS A 4 27.77 2.24 35.46
CA LYS A 4 27.06 2.57 34.22
C LYS A 4 25.54 2.58 34.47
N LYS A 5 24.91 3.74 34.27
CA LYS A 5 23.48 3.99 34.53
C LYS A 5 22.63 3.27 33.47
N GLY A 6 22.14 2.08 33.80
CA GLY A 6 21.34 1.26 32.87
C GLY A 6 20.05 1.97 32.44
N HIS A 7 19.95 2.29 31.16
CA HIS A 7 18.76 2.91 30.57
C HIS A 7 17.67 1.84 30.37
N LYS A 8 16.77 1.70 31.34
CA LYS A 8 15.55 0.91 31.16
C LYS A 8 14.66 1.66 30.16
N GLY A 9 14.43 1.06 29.00
CA GLY A 9 13.64 1.68 27.93
C GLY A 9 12.26 2.12 28.42
N ARG A 10 11.86 3.34 28.05
CA ARG A 10 10.54 3.91 28.36
C ARG A 10 9.45 2.97 27.80
N GLY A 11 8.52 2.55 28.64
CA GLY A 11 7.49 1.58 28.27
C GLY A 11 6.68 2.03 27.06
N LYS A 12 6.46 1.12 26.10
CA LYS A 12 5.69 1.42 24.89
C LYS A 12 4.28 1.89 25.26
N GLN A 13 3.94 3.12 24.87
CA GLN A 13 2.58 3.62 24.93
C GLN A 13 1.85 3.14 23.68
N PHE A 14 0.66 2.57 23.84
CA PHE A 14 -0.22 2.27 22.72
C PHE A 14 -1.25 3.38 22.60
N SER A 15 -1.41 3.95 21.41
CA SER A 15 -2.47 4.92 21.14
C SER A 15 -3.86 4.27 21.35
N ASN A 16 -4.85 5.08 21.71
CA ASN A 16 -6.24 4.63 21.82
C ASN A 16 -6.70 4.04 20.47
N PRO A 17 -7.34 2.86 20.40
CA PRO A 17 -7.85 2.31 19.14
C PRO A 17 -8.70 3.30 18.32
N GLU A 18 -9.56 4.10 18.96
CA GLU A 18 -10.36 5.12 18.26
C GLU A 18 -9.53 6.24 17.62
N GLU A 19 -8.33 6.49 18.15
CA GLU A 19 -7.38 7.48 17.61
C GLU A 19 -6.65 6.94 16.39
N ILE A 20 -6.28 5.65 16.42
CA ILE A 20 -5.67 4.94 15.29
C ILE A 20 -6.67 4.88 14.12
N ASP A 21 -7.92 4.49 14.37
CA ASP A 21 -8.98 4.45 13.35
C ASP A 21 -9.27 5.85 12.77
N ARG A 22 -9.21 6.89 13.62
CA ARG A 22 -9.35 8.29 13.18
C ARG A 22 -8.19 8.74 12.29
N GLN A 23 -6.94 8.37 12.62
CA GLN A 23 -5.76 8.66 11.81
C GLN A 23 -5.84 7.97 10.44
N MET A 24 -6.10 6.66 10.41
CA MET A 24 -6.26 5.89 9.18
C MET A 24 -7.39 6.43 8.29
N ARG A 25 -8.51 6.88 8.90
CA ARG A 25 -9.61 7.51 8.16
C ARG A 25 -9.21 8.86 7.59
N ALA A 26 -8.48 9.68 8.35
CA ALA A 26 -8.02 10.99 7.92
C ALA A 26 -6.94 10.90 6.82
N GLU A 27 -6.05 9.92 6.86
CA GLU A 27 -5.12 9.63 5.75
C GLU A 27 -5.88 9.22 4.50
N ARG A 28 -6.80 8.26 4.60
CA ARG A 28 -7.64 7.84 3.46
C ARG A 28 -8.47 8.97 2.86
N GLU A 29 -8.94 9.92 3.69
CA GLU A 29 -9.67 11.10 3.24
C GLU A 29 -8.75 12.15 2.60
N LYS A 30 -7.52 12.30 3.08
CA LYS A 30 -6.48 13.12 2.42
C LYS A 30 -6.05 12.51 1.09
N GLU A 31 -5.86 11.21 0.99
CA GLU A 31 -5.55 10.51 -0.27
C GLU A 31 -6.71 10.62 -1.28
N ALA A 32 -7.96 10.53 -0.81
CA ALA A 32 -9.14 10.71 -1.66
C ALA A 32 -9.30 12.14 -2.20
N ASN A 33 -8.93 13.15 -1.41
CA ASN A 33 -8.96 14.57 -1.84
C ASN A 33 -7.69 15.03 -2.56
N GLY A 34 -6.54 14.39 -2.29
CA GLY A 34 -5.23 14.68 -2.87
C GLY A 34 -5.06 14.27 -4.34
N GLY A 35 -6.09 13.69 -4.95
CA GLY A 35 -6.16 13.47 -6.41
C GLY A 35 -6.37 14.75 -7.24
N ALA A 36 -6.37 15.93 -6.60
CA ALA A 36 -6.41 17.23 -7.24
C ALA A 36 -5.21 18.08 -6.78
N GLU A 37 -4.18 18.14 -7.62
CA GLU A 37 -3.03 19.04 -7.47
C GLU A 37 -3.47 20.50 -7.25
N PRO A 38 -2.79 21.22 -6.34
CA PRO A 38 -2.05 22.37 -6.83
C PRO A 38 -0.57 22.36 -6.45
N GLU A 39 0.25 22.70 -7.44
CA GLU A 39 1.69 22.83 -7.38
C GLU A 39 2.15 23.87 -6.33
N ASN A 40 3.26 23.55 -5.64
CA ASN A 40 4.17 24.45 -4.92
C ASN A 40 3.64 25.25 -3.69
N SER A 41 4.06 24.79 -2.51
CA SER A 41 4.48 25.70 -1.42
C SER A 41 5.77 25.21 -0.79
N SER A 42 6.89 25.74 -1.29
CA SER A 42 8.17 25.73 -0.58
C SER A 42 8.04 26.44 0.77
N GLU A 43 8.50 25.79 1.84
CA GLU A 43 9.12 26.48 2.97
C GLU A 43 10.14 25.53 3.62
N SER A 44 11.42 25.90 3.52
CA SER A 44 12.52 25.29 4.28
C SER A 44 12.78 26.13 5.52
N GLU A 45 13.22 25.50 6.61
CA GLU A 45 14.23 26.02 7.54
C GLU A 45 15.00 24.83 8.14
N GLU A 46 16.32 24.94 8.27
CA GLU A 46 17.18 23.95 8.96
C GLU A 46 17.29 24.28 10.48
N GLU A 47 17.72 23.38 11.38
CA GLU A 47 19.11 23.18 11.85
C GLU A 47 19.09 22.09 12.97
N SER A 48 20.14 21.35 13.40
CA SER A 48 21.57 21.25 13.01
C SER A 48 22.24 20.01 13.68
N SER A 49 23.57 19.97 13.65
CA SER A 49 24.54 19.21 14.50
C SER A 49 25.03 17.83 14.03
N ASP A 50 26.36 17.74 14.05
CA ASP A 50 27.24 16.84 13.31
C ASP A 50 27.54 15.46 13.97
N GLU A 51 28.09 14.52 13.19
CA GLU A 51 29.52 14.12 13.26
C GLU A 51 29.81 12.96 12.26
N GLU A 52 30.70 13.24 11.29
CA GLU A 52 31.78 12.38 10.76
C GLU A 52 31.57 10.85 10.57
N PHE A 53 31.74 10.35 9.33
CA PHE A 53 32.61 9.18 9.10
C PHE A 53 33.10 9.07 7.65
N ASP A 54 34.40 8.83 7.48
CA ASP A 54 35.14 8.98 6.23
C ASP A 54 34.80 8.01 5.08
N ILE A 55 34.69 8.66 3.91
CA ILE A 55 35.23 8.29 2.60
C ILE A 55 36.16 7.05 2.58
N VAL A 56 35.80 6.06 1.74
CA VAL A 56 36.81 5.30 0.99
C VAL A 56 36.45 5.27 -0.49
N SER A 57 37.21 6.02 -1.29
CA SER A 57 37.03 6.13 -2.74
C SER A 57 37.49 4.88 -3.48
N ALA A 58 36.65 4.36 -4.37
CA ALA A 58 37.05 3.52 -5.49
C ALA A 58 36.38 4.03 -6.77
N ALA A 59 37.00 5.04 -7.40
CA ALA A 59 36.51 5.65 -8.62
C ALA A 59 36.68 4.75 -9.84
N VAL A 60 35.66 4.69 -10.72
CA VAL A 60 35.85 4.58 -12.18
C VAL A 60 34.55 4.91 -12.94
N SER A 61 34.72 5.46 -14.14
CA SER A 61 33.74 5.59 -15.24
C SER A 61 32.89 6.88 -15.34
N CYS A 62 33.42 7.81 -16.14
CA CYS A 62 32.72 8.45 -17.27
C CYS A 62 31.47 9.33 -17.02
N CYS A 63 31.62 10.66 -17.16
CA CYS A 63 31.62 11.35 -18.46
C CYS A 63 31.39 12.86 -18.28
N ALA A 64 32.15 13.66 -19.02
CA ALA A 64 32.19 15.12 -18.95
C ALA A 64 30.90 15.84 -19.37
N SER A 65 30.73 17.01 -18.76
CA SER A 65 29.80 18.11 -19.05
C SER A 65 29.47 18.37 -20.54
N LEU A 66 28.18 18.45 -20.86
CA LEU A 66 27.65 19.23 -22.00
C LEU A 66 26.37 20.01 -21.59
N PRO A 67 26.37 21.35 -21.59
CA PRO A 67 25.15 22.14 -21.42
C PRO A 67 24.36 22.19 -22.73
N HIS A 68 23.04 21.92 -22.66
CA HIS A 68 22.16 21.97 -23.82
C HIS A 68 21.63 23.40 -24.08
N PRO A 69 21.60 23.90 -25.32
CA PRO A 69 21.07 25.23 -25.63
C PRO A 69 19.54 25.27 -25.55
N HIS A 70 19.02 26.34 -24.96
CA HIS A 70 17.61 26.57 -24.68
C HIS A 70 16.81 26.93 -25.94
N THR A 71 15.91 26.04 -26.39
CA THR A 71 14.97 26.32 -27.50
C THR A 71 13.63 26.87 -26.96
N PRO A 72 13.08 27.97 -27.53
CA PRO A 72 11.82 28.54 -27.07
C PRO A 72 10.59 27.75 -27.56
N PRO A 73 9.46 27.77 -26.82
CA PRO A 73 8.28 26.95 -27.12
C PRO A 73 7.47 27.47 -28.34
N PRO A 74 6.87 26.59 -29.17
CA PRO A 74 6.10 26.97 -30.35
C PRO A 74 4.65 27.40 -30.05
N ASN A 75 4.17 28.42 -30.76
CA ASN A 75 2.81 28.98 -30.62
C ASN A 75 1.70 28.06 -31.18
N PRO A 76 0.54 27.90 -30.50
CA PRO A 76 -0.44 26.86 -30.80
C PRO A 76 -1.51 27.23 -31.86
N LYS A 77 -1.13 27.88 -32.97
CA LYS A 77 -2.08 28.23 -34.08
C LYS A 77 -1.53 28.05 -35.50
N GLN A 78 -0.66 27.07 -35.72
CA GLN A 78 -0.27 26.65 -37.08
C GLN A 78 -1.00 25.37 -37.49
N GLN A 79 -2.13 25.53 -38.20
CA GLN A 79 -2.62 24.45 -39.06
C GLN A 79 -1.53 24.16 -40.09
N GLN A 80 -0.88 23.00 -39.99
CA GLN A 80 0.18 22.64 -40.91
C GLN A 80 -0.43 22.48 -42.31
N LYS A 81 -0.16 23.47 -43.17
CA LYS A 81 -0.48 23.39 -44.60
C LYS A 81 0.25 22.17 -45.15
N LYS A 82 -0.51 21.17 -45.63
CA LYS A 82 0.03 19.94 -46.22
C LYS A 82 1.08 20.29 -47.27
N LYS A 83 2.24 19.65 -47.23
CA LYS A 83 3.39 20.04 -48.05
C LYS A 83 3.40 19.21 -49.33
N GLY A 84 3.47 19.87 -50.47
CA GLY A 84 3.52 19.20 -51.77
C GLY A 84 2.30 18.31 -52.05
N VAL A 85 2.55 17.05 -52.41
CA VAL A 85 1.57 16.11 -52.98
C VAL A 85 0.71 15.41 -51.89
N GLU A 86 0.96 15.66 -50.61
CA GLU A 86 0.28 15.07 -49.43
C GLU A 86 -1.26 15.27 -49.35
N GLY A 87 -1.84 16.05 -50.27
CA GLY A 87 -3.29 16.22 -50.42
C GLY A 87 -3.86 15.80 -51.77
N LEU A 88 -3.03 15.37 -52.74
CA LEU A 88 -3.45 15.10 -54.13
C LEU A 88 -3.62 13.60 -54.43
N ILE A 89 -2.91 12.73 -53.69
CA ILE A 89 -3.06 11.28 -53.82
C ILE A 89 -4.00 10.77 -52.73
N GLU A 90 -5.04 10.04 -53.14
CA GLU A 90 -5.96 9.37 -52.20
C GLU A 90 -5.25 8.17 -51.56
N ILE A 91 -5.13 8.20 -50.23
CA ILE A 91 -4.40 7.15 -49.51
C ILE A 91 -5.36 5.98 -49.22
N GLU A 92 -5.51 5.09 -50.21
CA GLU A 92 -6.30 3.85 -50.20
C GLU A 92 -5.72 2.74 -49.29
N ASN A 93 -4.94 3.08 -48.27
CA ASN A 93 -4.41 2.07 -47.35
C ASN A 93 -5.56 1.53 -46.47
N PRO A 94 -5.92 0.24 -46.56
CA PRO A 94 -7.08 -0.33 -45.85
C PRO A 94 -6.93 -0.31 -44.32
N ASN A 95 -5.70 -0.23 -43.81
CA ASN A 95 -5.40 -0.11 -42.38
C ASN A 95 -5.31 1.37 -41.91
N ARG A 96 -5.56 2.35 -42.79
CA ARG A 96 -5.47 3.77 -42.45
C ARG A 96 -6.70 4.24 -41.68
N VAL A 97 -6.58 4.24 -40.36
CA VAL A 97 -7.57 4.79 -39.43
C VAL A 97 -7.67 6.31 -39.62
N SER A 98 -8.60 6.76 -40.47
CA SER A 98 -8.87 8.19 -40.65
C SER A 98 -9.58 8.76 -39.43
N GLN A 99 -8.94 9.70 -38.72
CA GLN A 99 -9.56 10.37 -37.58
C GLN A 99 -10.59 11.40 -38.07
N LYS A 100 -11.86 10.98 -38.08
CA LYS A 100 -13.01 11.85 -38.27
C LYS A 100 -13.46 12.37 -36.90
N SER A 101 -13.60 13.69 -36.75
CA SER A 101 -14.10 14.31 -35.53
C SER A 101 -15.57 13.95 -35.30
N LYS A 102 -15.83 13.07 -34.33
CA LYS A 102 -17.19 12.76 -33.86
C LYS A 102 -17.70 13.92 -32.99
N LYS A 103 -19.01 14.21 -33.06
CA LYS A 103 -19.64 15.19 -32.17
C LYS A 103 -19.82 14.57 -30.78
N VAL A 104 -19.69 15.39 -29.74
CA VAL A 104 -19.74 14.94 -28.34
C VAL A 104 -21.08 14.27 -27.99
N ALA A 105 -22.18 14.66 -28.65
CA ALA A 105 -23.51 14.08 -28.46
C ALA A 105 -23.65 12.61 -28.95
N ASP A 106 -22.77 12.15 -29.86
CA ASP A 106 -22.80 10.78 -30.39
C ASP A 106 -21.90 9.81 -29.59
N LEU A 107 -21.32 10.28 -28.47
CA LEU A 107 -20.51 9.46 -27.57
C LEU A 107 -21.41 8.83 -26.49
N ASP A 108 -21.89 7.61 -26.74
CA ASP A 108 -22.60 6.83 -25.74
C ASP A 108 -21.65 6.42 -24.61
N VAL A 109 -21.71 7.16 -23.50
CA VAL A 109 -20.91 6.93 -22.28
C VAL A 109 -21.46 5.74 -21.46
N SER A 110 -22.65 5.21 -21.79
CA SER A 110 -23.29 4.12 -21.04
C SER A 110 -22.83 2.72 -21.46
N ALA A 111 -22.18 2.58 -22.61
CA ALA A 111 -21.60 1.30 -23.01
C ALA A 111 -20.45 0.93 -22.07
N PRO A 112 -20.40 -0.31 -21.50
CA PRO A 112 -19.34 -0.70 -20.59
C PRO A 112 -17.99 -0.61 -21.30
N LYS A 113 -17.21 0.41 -20.93
CA LYS A 113 -15.91 0.67 -21.56
C LYS A 113 -15.05 -0.57 -21.41
N GLU A 114 -14.77 -1.20 -22.55
CA GLU A 114 -13.91 -2.37 -22.63
C GLU A 114 -12.51 -2.01 -22.14
N LEU A 115 -12.31 -2.19 -20.83
CA LEU A 115 -11.05 -1.95 -20.13
C LEU A 115 -9.90 -2.54 -20.93
N SER A 116 -8.82 -1.78 -21.05
CA SER A 116 -7.61 -2.20 -21.75
C SER A 116 -7.18 -3.58 -21.25
N ARG A 117 -6.58 -4.40 -22.12
CA ARG A 117 -6.13 -5.75 -21.75
C ARG A 117 -5.29 -5.75 -20.46
N ARG A 118 -4.47 -4.72 -20.27
CA ARG A 118 -3.69 -4.46 -19.04
C ARG A 118 -4.57 -4.19 -17.81
N GLU A 119 -5.57 -3.32 -17.94
CA GLU A 119 -6.49 -2.94 -16.87
C GLU A 119 -7.33 -4.15 -16.39
N ARG A 120 -7.74 -5.04 -17.31
CA ARG A 120 -8.45 -6.28 -16.95
C ARG A 120 -7.57 -7.20 -16.09
N GLU A 121 -6.36 -7.49 -16.55
CA GLU A 121 -5.38 -8.31 -15.84
C GLU A 121 -5.01 -7.71 -14.47
N GLU A 122 -4.94 -6.38 -14.37
CA GLU A 122 -4.63 -5.67 -13.12
C GLU A 122 -5.78 -5.69 -12.11
N ILE A 123 -7.03 -5.50 -12.56
CA ILE A 123 -8.24 -5.64 -11.74
C ILE A 123 -8.43 -7.10 -11.28
N GLU A 124 -8.17 -8.09 -12.14
CA GLU A 124 -8.20 -9.50 -11.76
C GLU A 124 -7.13 -9.84 -10.73
N LYS A 125 -5.91 -9.28 -10.87
CA LYS A 125 -4.82 -9.41 -9.89
C LYS A 125 -5.17 -8.76 -8.54
N GLN A 126 -5.86 -7.62 -8.53
CA GLN A 126 -6.39 -7.00 -7.31
C GLN A 126 -7.45 -7.88 -6.66
N ARG A 127 -8.48 -8.30 -7.42
CA ARG A 127 -9.55 -9.21 -6.94
C ARG A 127 -9.01 -10.54 -6.43
N ALA A 128 -7.96 -11.09 -7.05
CA ALA A 128 -7.31 -12.32 -6.60
C ALA A 128 -6.60 -12.13 -5.25
N LYS A 129 -5.89 -11.01 -5.06
CA LYS A 129 -5.30 -10.63 -3.77
C LYS A 129 -6.36 -10.44 -2.69
N GLU A 130 -7.42 -9.68 -2.98
CA GLU A 130 -8.55 -9.46 -2.07
C GLU A 130 -9.21 -10.79 -1.67
N ARG A 131 -9.46 -11.67 -2.63
CA ARG A 131 -10.01 -13.01 -2.38
C ARG A 131 -9.08 -13.85 -1.51
N TYR A 132 -7.77 -13.80 -1.74
CA TYR A 132 -6.79 -14.49 -0.90
C TYR A 132 -6.79 -13.94 0.54
N MET A 133 -6.74 -12.62 0.70
CA MET A 133 -6.78 -11.96 2.01
C MET A 133 -8.08 -12.28 2.75
N LYS A 134 -9.23 -12.25 2.04
CA LYS A 134 -10.53 -12.65 2.59
C LYS A 134 -10.55 -14.11 3.03
N LEU A 135 -10.06 -15.04 2.19
CA LEU A 135 -9.92 -16.46 2.56
C LEU A 135 -8.98 -16.68 3.75
N HIS A 136 -7.94 -15.86 3.88
CA HIS A 136 -7.00 -15.92 5.00
C HIS A 136 -7.67 -15.46 6.30
N LEU A 137 -8.36 -14.32 6.28
CA LEU A 137 -9.15 -13.80 7.42
C LEU A 137 -10.30 -14.74 7.81
N GLU A 138 -10.94 -15.40 6.83
CA GLU A 138 -11.95 -16.44 7.05
C GLU A 138 -11.37 -17.76 7.63
N GLY A 139 -10.04 -17.85 7.83
CA GLY A 139 -9.40 -19.07 8.36
C GLY A 139 -9.34 -20.22 7.36
N LYS A 140 -9.54 -19.97 6.06
CA LYS A 140 -9.65 -21.00 5.01
C LYS A 140 -8.33 -21.29 4.30
N THR A 141 -7.32 -20.44 4.39
CA THR A 141 -5.94 -20.76 3.95
C THR A 141 -5.29 -21.77 4.90
N GLU A 142 -4.36 -22.59 4.42
CA GLU A 142 -3.69 -23.62 5.23
C GLU A 142 -2.94 -23.02 6.43
N GLN A 143 -2.30 -21.87 6.23
CA GLN A 143 -1.65 -21.09 7.29
C GLN A 143 -2.64 -20.69 8.40
N ALA A 144 -3.75 -20.03 8.03
CA ALA A 144 -4.73 -19.58 9.02
C ALA A 144 -5.45 -20.77 9.70
N ARG A 145 -5.67 -21.90 9.00
CA ARG A 145 -6.14 -23.15 9.62
C ARG A 145 -5.14 -23.68 10.65
N ALA A 146 -3.84 -23.68 10.35
CA ALA A 146 -2.81 -24.13 11.27
C ALA A 146 -2.71 -23.24 12.52
N ASP A 147 -2.82 -21.92 12.36
CA ASP A 147 -2.83 -20.99 13.49
C ASP A 147 -4.11 -21.13 14.34
N LEU A 148 -5.28 -21.28 13.73
CA LEU A 148 -6.52 -21.58 14.45
C LEU A 148 -6.46 -22.92 15.18
N ALA A 149 -5.87 -23.95 14.58
CA ALA A 149 -5.65 -25.25 15.22
C ALA A 149 -4.68 -25.14 16.41
N ARG A 150 -3.59 -24.38 16.27
CA ARG A 150 -2.64 -24.09 17.35
C ARG A 150 -3.31 -23.35 18.51
N LEU A 151 -4.13 -22.35 18.21
CA LEU A 151 -4.93 -21.64 19.23
C LEU A 151 -5.96 -22.54 19.89
N ALA A 152 -6.59 -23.47 19.15
CA ALA A 152 -7.52 -24.45 19.70
C ALA A 152 -6.82 -25.43 20.66
N ILE A 153 -5.60 -25.89 20.34
CA ILE A 153 -4.78 -26.71 21.24
C ILE A 153 -4.48 -25.96 22.54
N ILE A 154 -4.03 -24.70 22.45
CA ILE A 154 -3.75 -23.87 23.64
C ILE A 154 -5.02 -23.63 24.48
N LYS A 155 -6.18 -23.41 23.84
CA LYS A 155 -7.47 -23.28 24.54
C LYS A 155 -7.82 -24.57 25.30
N LYS A 156 -7.72 -25.74 24.65
CA LYS A 156 -7.94 -27.05 25.29
C LYS A 156 -7.00 -27.28 26.47
N GLN A 157 -5.70 -27.07 26.29
CA GLN A 157 -4.71 -27.22 27.38
C GLN A 157 -5.00 -26.30 28.58
N ARG A 158 -5.47 -25.07 28.33
CA ARG A 158 -5.88 -24.14 29.40
C ARG A 158 -7.16 -24.60 30.11
N GLU A 159 -8.15 -25.08 29.36
CA GLU A 159 -9.39 -25.60 29.90
C GLU A 159 -9.15 -26.89 30.72
N GLU A 160 -8.39 -27.84 30.19
CA GLU A 160 -7.99 -29.07 30.88
C GLU A 160 -7.18 -28.77 32.15
N ALA A 161 -6.25 -27.80 32.10
CA ALA A 161 -5.51 -27.36 33.29
C ALA A 161 -6.40 -26.65 34.33
N ALA A 162 -7.43 -25.92 33.90
CA ALA A 162 -8.41 -25.32 34.81
C ALA A 162 -9.31 -26.40 35.44
N ARG A 163 -9.94 -27.26 34.64
CA ARG A 163 -10.74 -28.40 35.11
C ARG A 163 -9.95 -29.28 36.10
N LYS A 164 -8.71 -29.65 35.76
CA LYS A 164 -7.84 -30.43 36.65
C LYS A 164 -7.50 -29.70 37.96
N ARG A 165 -7.40 -28.36 37.97
CA ARG A 165 -7.21 -27.58 39.21
C ARG A 165 -8.48 -27.57 40.05
N ASP A 166 -9.65 -27.45 39.44
CA ASP A 166 -10.94 -27.40 40.14
C ASP A 166 -11.34 -28.79 40.67
N GLU A 167 -11.08 -29.86 39.92
CA GLU A 167 -11.21 -31.25 40.39
C GLU A 167 -10.30 -31.54 41.59
N LEU A 168 -9.02 -31.12 41.52
CA LEU A 168 -8.09 -31.26 42.66
C LEU A 168 -8.45 -30.39 43.87
N ARG A 169 -9.22 -29.31 43.69
CA ARG A 169 -9.77 -28.52 44.81
C ARG A 169 -10.96 -29.23 45.43
N LYS A 170 -11.94 -29.64 44.63
CA LYS A 170 -13.12 -30.38 45.09
C LYS A 170 -12.76 -31.66 45.83
N ALA A 171 -11.82 -32.45 45.29
CA ALA A 171 -11.36 -33.67 45.95
C ALA A 171 -10.71 -33.38 47.33
N LYS A 172 -9.96 -32.29 47.46
CA LYS A 172 -9.40 -31.87 48.76
C LYS A 172 -10.48 -31.39 49.73
N GLU A 173 -11.44 -30.59 49.25
CA GLU A 173 -12.58 -30.13 50.04
C GLU A 173 -13.45 -31.31 50.53
N GLU A 174 -13.64 -32.35 49.70
CA GLU A 174 -14.33 -33.58 50.09
C GLU A 174 -13.55 -34.40 51.13
N GLU A 175 -12.24 -34.57 50.98
CA GLU A 175 -11.40 -35.25 51.99
C GLU A 175 -11.30 -34.44 53.29
N GLU A 176 -11.24 -33.11 53.22
CA GLU A 176 -11.34 -32.23 54.39
C GLU A 176 -12.72 -32.30 55.06
N ALA A 177 -13.81 -32.43 54.30
CA ALA A 177 -15.15 -32.60 54.83
C ALA A 177 -15.37 -33.99 55.46
N LYS A 178 -14.75 -35.05 54.91
CA LYS A 178 -14.74 -36.40 55.49
C LYS A 178 -13.92 -36.48 56.78
N SER A 179 -12.78 -35.79 56.86
CA SER A 179 -11.90 -35.79 58.05
C SER A 179 -12.35 -34.85 59.17
N LYS A 180 -13.29 -33.93 58.91
CA LYS A 180 -13.95 -33.06 59.90
C LYS A 180 -15.28 -33.64 60.43
N ARG A 181 -15.62 -34.89 60.09
CA ARG A 181 -16.93 -35.52 60.36
C ARG A 181 -16.80 -36.84 61.13
#